data_AF-A0A9D5J630-F1
#
_entry.id   AF-A0A9D5J630-F1
#
_cell.length_a   1.000
_cell.length_b   1.000
_cell.length_c   1.000
_cell.angle_alpha   90.00
_cell.angle_beta   90.00
_cell.angle_gamma   90.00
#
_symmetry.space_group_name_H-M   'P 1'
#
loop_
_entity.id
_entity.type
_entity.pdbx_description
1 polymer ?
#
loop_
_entity_poly.entity_id
_entity_poly.type
_entity_poly.pdbx_seq_one_letter_code
_entity_poly.pdbx_strand_id
1 'polypeptide(L)'
;LQEVMTGRPIVYPGQQIVNAALLLLILMSAGFVVAGDDPVKWLAVALCGSLVLGVLFTLPIGGADMPVIISLLNSFTGLAAALTGFVLSNNVLIISGALVGASGTLLTLMMGKAMNRSVGNVLFGAFGAVSPKSAAAGGANAANVRSLSADDVAALLAYANQVVVVPGYGMAVAQAQHSIRDLADLLEKRGVEVKYAIHPVAGRMPGHMNVLLAEANVPYTSLYDMDDINPEFARTDVALVVGANDVTNPAARSDKGSPIYGMPIIDVDKAENVIVLKRSMKSGFAGIDNPLYEDPKTAMLFGDAKKSIDAVNAAVKTM
;
A
#
# COMPACT_ATOMS: atom_id res chain seq x y z
N LEU A 1 6.08 -6.30 -9.51
CA LEU A 1 6.52 -5.06 -8.82
C LEU A 1 7.52 -4.23 -9.63
N GLN A 2 8.48 -4.85 -10.31
CA GLN A 2 9.43 -4.17 -11.22
C GLN A 2 8.83 -3.75 -12.58
N GLU A 3 7.50 -3.78 -12.73
CA GLU A 3 6.78 -3.43 -13.99
C GLU A 3 7.16 -4.23 -15.25
N VAL A 4 7.95 -5.31 -15.12
CA VAL A 4 8.24 -6.28 -16.20
C VAL A 4 6.99 -7.04 -16.66
N MET A 5 6.03 -7.23 -15.75
CA MET A 5 4.71 -7.80 -16.02
C MET A 5 3.61 -6.79 -15.70
N THR A 6 2.44 -6.97 -16.33
CA THR A 6 1.28 -6.10 -16.08
C THR A 6 0.88 -6.15 -14.61
N GLY A 7 0.50 -4.99 -14.05
CA GLY A 7 -0.01 -4.90 -12.67
C GLY A 7 -1.47 -5.33 -12.52
N ARG A 8 -2.13 -5.72 -13.62
CA ARG A 8 -3.52 -6.19 -13.64
C ARG A 8 -3.54 -7.72 -13.45
N PRO A 9 -4.54 -8.26 -12.72
CA PRO A 9 -4.74 -9.71 -12.62
C PRO A 9 -4.72 -10.41 -13.98
N ILE A 10 -3.97 -11.49 -14.10
CA ILE A 10 -4.00 -12.38 -15.28
C ILE A 10 -4.79 -13.63 -14.89
N VAL A 11 -5.98 -13.78 -15.47
CA VAL A 11 -6.92 -14.88 -15.18
C VAL A 11 -7.20 -15.70 -16.45
N TYR A 12 -7.45 -17.00 -16.29
CA TYR A 12 -7.83 -17.90 -17.39
C TYR A 12 -8.98 -18.83 -16.99
N PRO A 13 -9.81 -19.30 -17.95
CA PRO A 13 -10.97 -20.12 -17.63
C PRO A 13 -10.57 -21.45 -16.98
N GLY A 14 -11.23 -21.82 -15.88
CA GLY A 14 -10.98 -23.08 -15.17
C GLY A 14 -9.75 -23.08 -14.26
N GLN A 15 -9.14 -21.94 -13.98
CA GLN A 15 -7.92 -21.83 -13.16
C GLN A 15 -8.02 -22.49 -11.78
N GLN A 16 -9.18 -22.47 -11.12
CA GLN A 16 -9.38 -23.17 -9.84
C GLN A 16 -9.21 -24.69 -9.98
N ILE A 17 -9.76 -25.27 -11.05
CA ILE A 17 -9.67 -26.70 -11.32
C ILE A 17 -8.22 -27.07 -11.62
N VAL A 18 -7.53 -26.27 -12.43
CA VAL A 18 -6.12 -26.49 -12.76
C VAL A 18 -5.24 -26.40 -11.52
N ASN A 19 -5.41 -25.35 -10.70
CA ASN A 19 -4.64 -25.18 -9.47
C ASN A 19 -4.92 -26.30 -8.46
N ALA A 20 -6.18 -26.72 -8.30
CA ALA A 20 -6.55 -27.81 -7.40
C ALA A 20 -6.01 -29.17 -7.88
N ALA A 21 -6.10 -29.44 -9.19
CA ALA A 21 -5.55 -30.66 -9.79
C ALA A 21 -4.02 -30.71 -9.64
N LEU A 22 -3.34 -29.59 -9.84
CA LEU A 22 -1.89 -29.50 -9.67
C LEU A 22 -1.48 -29.68 -8.21
N LEU A 23 -2.22 -29.09 -7.26
CA LEU A 23 -2.00 -29.30 -5.82
C LEU A 23 -2.18 -30.78 -5.45
N LEU A 24 -3.24 -31.41 -5.93
CA LEU A 24 -3.52 -32.83 -5.69
C LEU A 24 -2.40 -33.72 -6.27
N LEU A 25 -1.88 -33.39 -7.46
CA LEU A 25 -0.73 -34.06 -8.06
C LEU A 25 0.54 -33.92 -7.21
N ILE A 26 0.81 -32.75 -6.65
CA ILE A 26 1.95 -32.52 -5.74
C ILE A 26 1.80 -33.38 -4.48
N LEU A 27 0.60 -33.42 -3.87
CA LEU A 27 0.32 -34.22 -2.67
C LEU A 27 0.44 -35.72 -2.94
N MET A 28 -0.07 -36.22 -4.08
CA MET A 28 0.10 -37.62 -4.48
C MET A 28 1.58 -37.96 -4.70
N SER A 29 2.33 -37.07 -5.36
CA SER A 29 3.77 -37.25 -5.57
C SER A 29 4.51 -37.35 -4.24
N ALA A 30 4.19 -36.50 -3.26
CA ALA A 30 4.74 -36.59 -1.91
C ALA A 30 4.41 -37.93 -1.23
N GLY A 31 3.18 -38.44 -1.40
CA GLY A 31 2.78 -39.78 -0.93
C GLY A 31 3.60 -40.91 -1.55
N PHE A 32 3.85 -40.87 -2.86
CA PHE A 32 4.69 -41.86 -3.55
C PHE A 32 6.15 -41.82 -3.10
N VAL A 33 6.70 -40.63 -2.83
CA VAL A 33 8.04 -40.50 -2.23
C VAL A 33 8.12 -41.23 -0.89
N VAL A 34 7.10 -41.08 -0.03
CA VAL A 34 7.06 -41.75 1.28
C VAL A 34 6.84 -43.25 1.15
N ALA A 35 6.06 -43.69 0.15
CA ALA A 35 5.83 -45.10 -0.14
C ALA A 35 7.08 -45.83 -0.70
N GLY A 36 8.12 -45.10 -1.10
CA GLY A 36 9.38 -45.65 -1.61
C GLY A 36 9.34 -46.11 -3.07
N ASP A 37 8.26 -45.81 -3.80
CA ASP A 37 8.23 -45.97 -5.26
C ASP A 37 9.05 -44.83 -5.87
N ASP A 38 10.13 -45.14 -6.61
CA ASP A 38 11.05 -44.20 -7.28
C ASP A 38 11.08 -42.77 -6.68
N PRO A 39 11.60 -42.61 -5.44
CA PRO A 39 11.44 -41.38 -4.68
C PRO A 39 12.10 -40.17 -5.34
N VAL A 40 13.14 -40.37 -6.15
CA VAL A 40 13.82 -39.28 -6.88
C VAL A 40 12.93 -38.71 -7.96
N LYS A 41 12.27 -39.57 -8.75
CA LYS A 41 11.34 -39.16 -9.79
C LYS A 41 10.15 -38.38 -9.20
N TRP A 42 9.52 -38.93 -8.16
CA TRP A 42 8.34 -38.28 -7.57
C TRP A 42 8.69 -36.99 -6.82
N LEU A 43 9.89 -36.90 -6.24
CA LEU A 43 10.41 -35.64 -5.70
C LEU A 43 10.60 -34.59 -6.80
N ALA A 44 11.14 -34.97 -7.96
CA ALA A 44 11.30 -34.06 -9.09
C ALA A 44 9.95 -33.59 -9.64
N VAL A 45 8.95 -34.48 -9.72
CA VAL A 45 7.58 -34.12 -10.12
C VAL A 45 6.96 -33.14 -9.12
N ALA A 46 7.09 -33.41 -7.81
CA ALA A 46 6.60 -32.51 -6.77
C ALA A 46 7.26 -31.12 -6.83
N LEU A 47 8.58 -31.07 -7.06
CA LEU A 47 9.33 -29.83 -7.20
C LEU A 47 8.87 -29.02 -8.41
N CYS A 48 8.88 -29.62 -9.61
CA CYS A 48 8.43 -28.96 -10.83
C CYS A 48 6.96 -28.51 -10.72
N GLY A 49 6.09 -29.36 -10.16
CA GLY A 49 4.70 -29.02 -9.90
C GLY A 49 4.55 -27.83 -8.96
N SER A 50 5.35 -27.77 -7.88
CA SER A 50 5.30 -26.65 -6.93
C SER A 50 5.75 -25.32 -7.54
N LEU A 51 6.75 -25.33 -8.43
CA LEU A 51 7.20 -24.14 -9.16
C LEU A 51 6.11 -23.62 -10.10
N VAL A 52 5.48 -24.52 -10.87
CA VAL A 52 4.37 -24.16 -11.76
C VAL A 52 3.18 -23.64 -10.94
N LEU A 53 2.84 -24.31 -9.84
CA LEU A 53 1.76 -23.88 -8.95
C LEU A 53 2.05 -22.50 -8.36
N GLY A 54 3.29 -22.22 -7.95
CA GLY A 54 3.69 -20.90 -7.44
C GLY A 54 3.45 -19.78 -8.45
N VAL A 55 3.75 -20.02 -9.73
CA VAL A 55 3.46 -19.06 -10.82
C VAL A 55 1.94 -18.93 -11.02
N LEU A 56 1.22 -20.03 -11.19
CA LEU A 56 -0.23 -20.02 -11.43
C LEU A 56 -1.05 -19.47 -10.25
N PHE A 57 -0.51 -19.57 -9.04
CA PHE A 57 -1.09 -19.05 -7.81
C PHE A 57 -0.92 -17.52 -7.70
N THR A 58 0.18 -16.97 -8.19
CA THR A 58 0.49 -15.53 -8.08
C THR A 58 0.00 -14.67 -9.26
N LEU A 59 -0.20 -15.26 -10.44
CA LEU A 59 -0.74 -14.60 -11.64
C LEU A 59 -2.10 -13.88 -11.48
N PRO A 60 -3.12 -14.45 -10.80
CA PRO A 60 -4.44 -13.83 -10.71
C PRO A 60 -4.49 -12.67 -9.71
N ILE A 61 -3.38 -12.37 -9.05
CA ILE A 61 -3.34 -11.40 -7.96
C ILE A 61 -3.03 -10.03 -8.57
N GLY A 62 -3.90 -9.05 -8.28
CA GLY A 62 -3.70 -7.68 -8.74
C GLY A 62 -2.54 -7.02 -8.01
N GLY A 63 -1.92 -6.02 -8.64
CA GLY A 63 -0.84 -5.27 -8.02
C GLY A 63 -1.23 -4.57 -6.69
N ALA A 64 -2.54 -4.43 -6.40
CA ALA A 64 -3.08 -3.76 -5.22
C ALA A 64 -2.78 -4.60 -4.00
N ASP A 65 -3.00 -5.90 -4.17
CA ASP A 65 -2.97 -6.89 -3.12
C ASP A 65 -1.62 -7.62 -3.09
N MET A 66 -0.69 -7.29 -4.00
CA MET A 66 0.68 -7.83 -4.02
C MET A 66 1.40 -7.72 -2.66
N PRO A 67 1.30 -6.62 -1.89
CA PRO A 67 1.94 -6.56 -0.57
C PRO A 67 1.45 -7.64 0.40
N VAL A 68 0.15 -7.99 0.37
CA VAL A 68 -0.44 -9.05 1.19
C VAL A 68 0.15 -10.42 0.79
N ILE A 69 0.36 -10.64 -0.50
CA ILE A 69 0.95 -11.88 -1.02
C ILE A 69 2.42 -12.03 -0.69
N ILE A 70 3.19 -10.94 -0.73
CA ILE A 70 4.58 -10.96 -0.30
C ILE A 70 4.67 -11.40 1.16
N SER A 71 3.82 -10.83 2.02
CA SER A 71 3.75 -11.23 3.44
C SER A 71 3.33 -12.70 3.60
N LEU A 72 2.36 -13.17 2.81
CA LEU A 72 1.91 -14.56 2.85
C LEU A 72 3.02 -15.53 2.40
N LEU A 73 3.71 -15.22 1.31
CA LEU A 73 4.83 -16.04 0.82
C LEU A 73 6.00 -16.03 1.82
N ASN A 74 6.25 -14.92 2.50
CA ASN A 74 7.21 -14.85 3.60
C ASN A 74 6.79 -15.73 4.79
N SER A 75 5.49 -15.87 5.05
CA SER A 75 5.02 -16.85 6.03
C SER A 75 5.28 -18.28 5.58
N PHE A 76 5.12 -18.59 4.30
CA PHE A 76 5.34 -19.93 3.75
C PHE A 76 6.83 -20.30 3.74
N THR A 77 7.74 -19.37 3.48
CA THR A 77 9.18 -19.62 3.60
C THR A 77 9.57 -19.96 5.05
N GLY A 78 8.99 -19.26 6.03
CA GLY A 78 9.17 -19.58 7.45
C GLY A 78 8.68 -21.00 7.79
N LEU A 79 7.47 -21.36 7.36
CA LEU A 79 6.93 -22.71 7.57
C LEU A 79 7.79 -23.80 6.89
N ALA A 80 8.24 -23.56 5.66
CA ALA A 80 9.12 -24.47 4.94
C ALA A 80 10.48 -24.65 5.64
N ALA A 81 11.04 -23.57 6.19
CA ALA A 81 12.26 -23.64 7.00
C ALA A 81 12.01 -24.48 8.27
N ALA A 82 10.89 -24.29 8.97
CA ALA A 82 10.55 -25.09 10.15
C ALA A 82 10.42 -26.58 9.81
N LEU A 83 9.74 -26.94 8.71
CA LEU A 83 9.63 -28.31 8.23
C LEU A 83 11.00 -28.92 7.88
N THR A 84 11.87 -28.14 7.23
CA THR A 84 13.25 -28.55 6.97
C THR A 84 14.02 -28.77 8.27
N GLY A 85 13.75 -27.96 9.29
CA GLY A 85 14.30 -28.12 10.64
C GLY A 85 13.94 -29.45 11.28
N PHE A 86 12.69 -29.93 11.12
CA PHE A 86 12.29 -31.26 11.58
C PHE A 86 13.04 -32.37 10.84
N VAL A 87 13.18 -32.26 9.51
CA VAL A 87 13.92 -33.25 8.70
C VAL A 87 15.39 -33.34 9.12
N LEU A 88 16.02 -32.19 9.42
CA LEU A 88 17.42 -32.12 9.82
C LEU A 88 17.64 -32.27 11.34
N SER A 89 16.59 -32.46 12.12
CA SER A 89 16.63 -32.43 13.60
C SER A 89 17.35 -31.18 14.16
N ASN A 90 17.14 -30.03 13.53
CA ASN A 90 17.79 -28.77 13.88
C ASN A 90 16.81 -27.81 14.59
N ASN A 91 16.94 -27.72 15.90
CA ASN A 91 16.08 -26.88 16.74
C ASN A 91 16.15 -25.39 16.37
N VAL A 92 17.30 -24.87 15.96
CA VAL A 92 17.43 -23.47 15.55
C VAL A 92 16.58 -23.19 14.31
N LEU A 93 16.59 -24.11 13.34
CA LEU A 93 15.82 -23.98 12.12
C LEU A 93 14.30 -24.14 12.36
N ILE A 94 13.91 -25.02 13.28
CA ILE A 94 12.51 -25.17 13.72
C ILE A 94 12.01 -23.87 14.37
N ILE A 95 12.74 -23.36 15.36
CA ILE A 95 12.33 -22.17 16.13
C ILE A 95 12.31 -20.94 15.25
N SER A 96 13.37 -20.69 14.48
CA SER A 96 13.44 -19.52 13.59
C SER A 96 12.39 -19.58 12.47
N GLY A 97 12.19 -20.74 11.84
CA GLY A 97 11.16 -20.93 10.82
C GLY A 97 9.75 -20.70 11.36
N ALA A 98 9.43 -21.25 12.53
CA ALA A 98 8.12 -21.07 13.17
C ALA A 98 7.85 -19.61 13.54
N LEU A 99 8.87 -18.90 14.03
CA LEU A 99 8.78 -17.47 14.37
C LEU A 99 8.52 -16.61 13.12
N VAL A 100 9.26 -16.87 12.03
CA VAL A 100 9.05 -16.17 10.74
C VAL A 100 7.66 -16.48 10.18
N GLY A 101 7.23 -17.74 10.22
CA GLY A 101 5.91 -18.15 9.76
C GLY A 101 4.77 -17.48 10.52
N ALA A 102 4.83 -17.50 11.86
CA ALA A 102 3.81 -16.87 12.69
C ALA A 102 3.75 -15.35 12.48
N SER A 103 4.90 -14.67 12.44
CA SER A 103 4.99 -13.22 12.20
C SER A 103 4.45 -12.84 10.82
N GLY A 104 4.84 -13.57 9.77
CA GLY A 104 4.35 -13.35 8.41
C GLY A 104 2.84 -13.55 8.30
N THR A 105 2.28 -14.58 8.94
CA THR A 105 0.82 -14.79 8.96
C THR A 105 0.08 -13.64 9.64
N LEU A 106 0.56 -13.19 10.81
CA LEU A 106 -0.05 -12.06 11.53
C LEU A 106 0.02 -10.77 10.71
N LEU A 107 1.16 -10.48 10.10
CA LEU A 107 1.33 -9.32 9.23
C LEU A 107 0.35 -9.36 8.04
N THR A 108 0.20 -10.51 7.39
CA THR A 108 -0.75 -10.71 6.29
C THR A 108 -2.19 -10.41 6.73
N LEU A 109 -2.59 -10.87 7.92
CA LEU A 109 -3.93 -10.62 8.47
C LEU A 109 -4.15 -9.13 8.78
N MET A 110 -3.17 -8.47 9.38
CA MET A 110 -3.24 -7.04 9.68
C MET A 110 -3.32 -6.20 8.40
N MET A 111 -2.52 -6.54 7.38
CA MET A 111 -2.58 -5.88 6.07
C MET A 111 -3.92 -6.07 5.38
N GLY A 112 -4.48 -7.30 5.37
CA GLY A 112 -5.81 -7.55 4.81
C GLY A 112 -6.89 -6.73 5.52
N LYS A 113 -6.86 -6.70 6.86
CA LYS A 113 -7.78 -5.88 7.66
C LYS A 113 -7.66 -4.38 7.34
N ALA A 114 -6.44 -3.87 7.22
CA ALA A 114 -6.17 -2.47 6.87
C ALA A 114 -6.64 -2.12 5.45
N MET A 115 -6.68 -3.09 4.53
CA MET A 115 -7.25 -2.91 3.18
C MET A 115 -8.76 -3.16 3.10
N ASN A 116 -9.41 -3.48 4.23
CA ASN A 116 -10.78 -3.99 4.29
C ASN A 116 -11.06 -5.15 3.31
N ARG A 117 -10.06 -6.03 3.13
CA ARG A 117 -10.15 -7.23 2.28
C ARG A 117 -9.71 -8.46 3.06
N SER A 118 -10.55 -9.48 3.11
CA SER A 118 -10.15 -10.76 3.72
C SER A 118 -9.04 -11.41 2.89
N VAL A 119 -8.14 -12.17 3.54
CA VAL A 119 -7.08 -12.91 2.85
C VAL A 119 -7.67 -13.88 1.81
N GLY A 120 -8.83 -14.47 2.10
CA GLY A 120 -9.57 -15.28 1.13
C GLY A 120 -10.02 -14.49 -0.09
N ASN A 121 -10.51 -13.26 0.07
CA ASN A 121 -10.89 -12.40 -1.05
C ASN A 121 -9.66 -11.94 -1.86
N VAL A 122 -8.51 -11.74 -1.22
CA VAL A 122 -7.27 -11.43 -1.93
C VAL A 122 -6.78 -12.63 -2.75
N LEU A 123 -6.85 -13.84 -2.18
CA LEU A 123 -6.38 -15.06 -2.83
C LEU A 123 -7.34 -15.60 -3.90
N PHE A 124 -8.64 -15.42 -3.71
CA PHE A 124 -9.67 -16.04 -4.55
C PHE A 124 -10.66 -15.03 -5.19
N GLY A 125 -10.54 -13.73 -4.92
CA GLY A 125 -11.48 -12.71 -5.41
C GLY A 125 -11.42 -12.47 -6.92
N ALA A 126 -10.27 -12.68 -7.55
CA ALA A 126 -10.13 -12.58 -9.01
C ALA A 126 -10.91 -13.66 -9.77
N PHE A 127 -11.32 -14.73 -9.09
CA PHE A 127 -11.97 -15.90 -9.68
C PHE A 127 -13.51 -15.80 -9.71
N GLY A 128 -14.09 -14.80 -9.04
CA GLY A 128 -15.53 -14.56 -8.97
C GLY A 128 -15.99 -13.31 -9.72
N ALA A 129 -15.08 -12.53 -10.32
CA ALA A 129 -15.43 -11.36 -11.12
C ALA A 129 -15.92 -11.78 -12.51
N VAL A 130 -17.11 -12.39 -12.57
CA VAL A 130 -17.89 -12.46 -13.81
C VAL A 130 -18.35 -11.04 -14.10
N SER A 131 -17.78 -10.49 -15.17
CA SER A 131 -18.01 -9.15 -15.72
C SER A 131 -17.50 -7.99 -14.84
N PRO A 132 -16.68 -7.08 -15.39
CA PRO A 132 -16.70 -5.73 -14.88
C PRO A 132 -18.13 -5.24 -15.11
N LYS A 133 -18.91 -5.08 -14.04
CA LYS A 133 -19.94 -4.06 -14.05
C LYS A 133 -19.14 -2.79 -14.30
N SER A 134 -19.21 -2.27 -15.52
CA SER A 134 -18.64 -0.97 -15.87
C SER A 134 -19.03 -0.03 -14.75
N ALA A 135 -18.07 0.35 -13.92
CA ALA A 135 -18.22 1.55 -13.13
C ALA A 135 -18.55 2.59 -14.19
N ALA A 136 -19.77 3.14 -14.12
CA ALA A 136 -20.13 4.26 -14.95
C ALA A 136 -18.97 5.24 -14.79
N ALA A 137 -18.35 5.61 -15.91
CA ALA A 137 -17.47 6.75 -15.94
C ALA A 137 -18.34 7.93 -15.53
N GLY A 138 -18.44 8.17 -14.22
CA GLY A 138 -18.80 9.46 -13.69
C GLY A 138 -17.68 10.35 -14.13
N GLY A 139 -17.84 10.94 -15.32
CA GLY A 139 -16.93 11.95 -15.80
C GLY A 139 -16.90 13.04 -14.75
N ALA A 140 -15.84 13.06 -13.96
CA ALA A 140 -15.51 14.21 -13.14
C ALA A 140 -15.45 15.39 -14.10
N ASN A 141 -16.38 16.33 -13.94
CA ASN A 141 -16.28 17.63 -14.55
C ASN A 141 -15.01 18.26 -13.97
N ALA A 142 -13.94 18.31 -14.76
CA ALA A 142 -12.69 19.01 -14.43
C ALA A 142 -12.86 20.51 -14.11
N ALA A 143 -14.10 21.01 -14.08
CA ALA A 143 -14.48 22.40 -13.91
C ALA A 143 -14.28 22.96 -12.49
N ASN A 144 -14.20 22.11 -11.45
CA ASN A 144 -14.18 22.57 -10.05
C ASN A 144 -12.87 22.28 -9.27
N VAL A 145 -11.82 21.78 -9.92
CA VAL A 145 -10.54 21.47 -9.23
C VAL A 145 -9.73 22.75 -9.05
N ARG A 146 -9.49 23.15 -7.79
CA ARG A 146 -8.63 24.29 -7.45
C ARG A 146 -7.17 23.89 -7.57
N SER A 147 -6.35 24.67 -8.26
CA SER A 147 -4.89 24.49 -8.32
C SER A 147 -4.17 25.68 -7.70
N LEU A 148 -3.09 25.42 -6.97
CA LEU A 148 -2.24 26.45 -6.36
C LEU A 148 -0.81 26.39 -6.92
N SER A 149 -0.12 27.53 -6.87
CA SER A 149 1.32 27.59 -7.13
C SER A 149 2.12 27.17 -5.89
N ALA A 150 3.43 26.94 -6.06
CA ALA A 150 4.31 26.63 -4.94
C ALA A 150 4.39 27.79 -3.92
N ASP A 151 4.30 29.04 -4.40
CA ASP A 151 4.34 30.24 -3.54
C ASP A 151 3.06 30.35 -2.69
N ASP A 152 1.90 30.05 -3.27
CA ASP A 152 0.63 30.05 -2.53
C ASP A 152 0.62 28.96 -1.44
N VAL A 153 1.13 27.76 -1.78
CA VAL A 153 1.26 26.65 -0.83
C VAL A 153 2.24 27.01 0.29
N ALA A 154 3.38 27.63 -0.04
CA ALA A 154 4.34 28.10 0.95
C ALA A 154 3.71 29.12 1.92
N ALA A 155 2.89 30.04 1.42
CA ALA A 155 2.19 31.00 2.26
C ALA A 155 1.21 30.31 3.23
N LEU A 156 0.39 29.38 2.73
CA LEU A 156 -0.55 28.62 3.56
C LEU A 156 0.18 27.83 4.66
N LEU A 157 1.32 27.21 4.34
CA LEU A 157 2.10 26.44 5.30
C LEU A 157 2.83 27.34 6.31
N ALA A 158 3.35 28.48 5.90
CA ALA A 158 4.13 29.38 6.76
C ALA A 158 3.29 30.07 7.84
N TYR A 159 1.98 30.24 7.61
CA TYR A 159 1.03 30.84 8.56
C TYR A 159 0.16 29.81 9.30
N ALA A 160 0.33 28.51 9.03
CA ALA A 160 -0.36 27.45 9.76
C ALA A 160 0.23 27.30 11.18
N ASN A 161 -0.59 26.92 12.15
CA ASN A 161 -0.14 26.49 13.47
C ASN A 161 0.17 24.98 13.48
N GLN A 162 -0.65 24.18 12.79
CA GLN A 162 -0.48 22.74 12.68
C GLN A 162 -0.54 22.25 11.24
N VAL A 163 0.48 21.50 10.81
CA VAL A 163 0.56 20.85 9.50
C VAL A 163 0.68 19.35 9.67
N VAL A 164 -0.22 18.60 9.04
CA VAL A 164 -0.15 17.13 9.01
C VAL A 164 0.23 16.67 7.62
N VAL A 165 1.42 16.08 7.49
CA VAL A 165 1.92 15.51 6.24
C VAL A 165 1.40 14.08 6.09
N VAL A 166 0.80 13.79 4.94
CA VAL A 166 0.28 12.47 4.59
C VAL A 166 1.10 11.90 3.43
N PRO A 167 2.17 11.13 3.71
CA PRO A 167 3.03 10.56 2.69
C PRO A 167 2.34 9.39 1.98
N GLY A 168 2.54 9.30 0.66
CA GLY A 168 2.07 8.19 -0.16
C GLY A 168 3.13 7.65 -1.10
N TYR A 169 2.75 6.70 -1.95
CA TYR A 169 3.67 6.05 -2.87
C TYR A 169 4.33 7.04 -3.85
N GLY A 170 3.65 8.13 -4.23
CA GLY A 170 4.23 9.16 -5.09
C GLY A 170 5.45 9.86 -4.48
N MET A 171 5.52 10.00 -3.15
CA MET A 171 6.70 10.50 -2.44
C MET A 171 7.90 9.57 -2.64
N ALA A 172 7.68 8.26 -2.48
CA ALA A 172 8.72 7.24 -2.63
C ALA A 172 9.26 7.18 -4.07
N VAL A 173 8.38 7.26 -5.07
CA VAL A 173 8.79 7.26 -6.49
C VAL A 173 9.63 8.48 -6.84
N ALA A 174 9.28 9.65 -6.29
CA ALA A 174 10.02 10.89 -6.52
C ALA A 174 11.27 11.05 -5.64
N GLN A 175 11.48 10.16 -4.66
CA GLN A 175 12.54 10.28 -3.66
C GLN A 175 12.49 11.64 -2.93
N ALA A 176 11.28 12.03 -2.52
CA ALA A 176 11.00 13.35 -1.94
C ALA A 176 11.10 13.39 -0.40
N GLN A 177 11.42 12.28 0.27
CA GLN A 177 11.44 12.17 1.73
C GLN A 177 12.37 13.19 2.40
N HIS A 178 13.56 13.44 1.84
CA HIS A 178 14.49 14.45 2.37
C HIS A 178 13.98 15.87 2.16
N SER A 179 13.41 16.18 1.00
CA SER A 179 12.82 17.50 0.72
C SER A 179 11.65 17.81 1.66
N ILE A 180 10.87 16.80 2.03
CA ILE A 180 9.78 16.93 3.01
C ILE A 180 10.32 17.12 4.43
N ARG A 181 11.41 16.43 4.79
CA ARG A 181 12.10 16.69 6.07
C ARG A 181 12.60 18.13 6.14
N ASP A 182 13.25 18.61 5.08
CA ASP A 182 13.72 20.00 5.00
C ASP A 182 12.56 21.00 5.14
N LEU A 183 11.40 20.70 4.53
CA LEU A 183 10.19 21.50 4.70
C LEU A 183 9.72 21.51 6.15
N ALA A 184 9.64 20.34 6.79
CA ALA A 184 9.26 20.23 8.19
C ALA A 184 10.22 21.01 9.09
N ASP A 185 11.54 20.92 8.88
CA ASP A 185 12.54 21.69 9.61
C ASP A 185 12.36 23.21 9.45
N LEU A 186 11.97 23.68 8.27
CA LEU A 186 11.70 25.10 8.03
C LEU A 186 10.43 25.58 8.75
N LEU A 187 9.40 24.75 8.77
CA LEU A 187 8.13 25.03 9.43
C LEU A 187 8.27 24.98 10.96
N GLU A 188 8.95 23.95 11.49
CA GLU A 188 9.25 23.82 12.93
C GLU A 188 10.05 25.02 13.46
N LYS A 189 11.01 25.55 12.68
CA LYS A 189 11.74 26.79 13.01
C LYS A 189 10.85 28.03 13.12
N ARG A 190 9.69 28.04 12.47
CA ARG A 190 8.68 29.09 12.57
C ARG A 190 7.67 28.86 13.69
N GLY A 191 7.80 27.77 14.44
CA GLY A 191 6.89 27.39 15.51
C GLY A 191 5.66 26.61 15.05
N VAL A 192 5.64 26.13 13.80
CA VAL A 192 4.55 25.30 13.27
C VAL A 192 4.74 23.86 13.77
N GLU A 193 3.67 23.25 14.28
CA GLU A 193 3.68 21.85 14.69
C GLU A 193 3.51 20.94 13.45
N VAL A 194 4.54 20.16 13.12
CA VAL A 194 4.52 19.25 11.97
C VAL A 194 4.39 17.79 12.44
N LYS A 195 3.35 17.11 11.96
CA LYS A 195 3.11 15.68 12.22
C LYS A 195 3.03 14.89 10.92
N TYR A 196 3.32 13.60 10.98
CA TYR A 196 3.23 12.68 9.85
C TYR A 196 2.15 11.63 10.12
N ALA A 197 1.12 11.59 9.28
CA ALA A 197 0.06 10.60 9.38
C ALA A 197 0.37 9.40 8.47
N ILE A 198 0.64 8.24 9.07
CA ILE A 198 1.02 7.03 8.34
C ILE A 198 -0.17 6.09 8.20
N HIS A 199 -0.56 5.86 6.95
CA HIS A 199 -1.54 4.82 6.67
C HIS A 199 -0.85 3.44 6.65
N PRO A 200 -1.41 2.39 7.28
CA PRO A 200 -0.76 1.07 7.38
C PRO A 200 -0.39 0.45 6.02
N VAL A 201 -1.14 0.79 4.97
CA VAL A 201 -0.92 0.32 3.59
C VAL A 201 -0.48 1.42 2.62
N ALA A 202 0.04 2.55 3.13
CA ALA A 202 0.68 3.54 2.27
C ALA A 202 1.96 2.95 1.64
N GLY A 203 2.04 3.01 0.31
CA GLY A 203 3.20 2.53 -0.46
C GLY A 203 2.96 1.17 -1.13
N ARG A 204 4.03 0.38 -1.26
CA ARG A 204 4.02 -0.96 -1.89
C ARG A 204 4.53 -2.10 -0.99
N MET A 205 4.82 -1.80 0.27
CA MET A 205 5.24 -2.78 1.27
C MET A 205 4.75 -2.32 2.65
N PRO A 206 4.48 -3.23 3.58
CA PRO A 206 4.13 -2.83 4.94
C PRO A 206 5.28 -2.03 5.58
N GLY A 207 4.94 -0.93 6.24
CA GLY A 207 5.91 -0.01 6.84
C GLY A 207 6.76 0.78 5.84
N HIS A 208 6.40 0.81 4.54
CA HIS A 208 7.18 1.51 3.52
C HIS A 208 7.48 2.97 3.91
N MET A 209 6.44 3.72 4.32
CA MET A 209 6.62 5.12 4.67
C MET A 209 7.45 5.31 5.94
N ASN A 210 7.30 4.44 6.94
CA ASN A 210 8.09 4.49 8.18
C ASN A 210 9.59 4.36 7.88
N VAL A 211 9.96 3.41 7.01
CA VAL A 211 11.37 3.19 6.64
C VAL A 211 11.94 4.40 5.90
N LEU A 212 11.22 4.96 4.92
CA LEU A 212 11.70 6.12 4.16
C LEU A 212 11.81 7.39 5.01
N LEU A 213 10.88 7.60 5.92
CA LEU A 213 10.94 8.76 6.83
C LEU A 213 12.03 8.58 7.89
N ALA A 214 12.28 7.36 8.36
CA ALA A 214 13.42 7.05 9.22
C ALA A 214 14.76 7.28 8.49
N GLU A 215 14.87 6.90 7.21
CA GLU A 215 16.03 7.20 6.36
C GLU A 215 16.24 8.71 6.19
N ALA A 216 15.15 9.48 6.12
CA ALA A 216 15.19 10.95 6.12
C ALA A 216 15.41 11.58 7.51
N ASN A 217 15.72 10.78 8.55
CA ASN A 217 15.92 11.22 9.94
C ASN A 217 14.70 11.97 10.55
N VAL A 218 13.48 11.58 10.17
CA VAL A 218 12.28 12.08 10.85
C VAL A 218 12.16 11.44 12.23
N PRO A 219 11.99 12.23 13.31
CA PRO A 219 11.79 11.69 14.65
C PRO A 219 10.55 10.80 14.73
N TYR A 220 10.69 9.62 15.34
CA TYR A 220 9.57 8.69 15.54
C TYR A 220 8.42 9.30 16.34
N THR A 221 8.69 10.28 17.22
CA THR A 221 7.67 11.02 17.97
C THR A 221 6.75 11.88 17.11
N SER A 222 7.17 12.19 15.88
CA SER A 222 6.38 12.93 14.90
C SER A 222 5.65 12.00 13.93
N LEU A 223 5.89 10.69 14.00
CA LEU A 223 5.22 9.67 13.19
C LEU A 223 4.02 9.12 13.97
N TYR A 224 2.82 9.35 13.44
CA TYR A 224 1.58 8.89 14.04
C TYR A 224 0.92 7.85 13.14
N ASP A 225 0.41 6.79 13.76
CA ASP A 225 -0.46 5.86 13.08
C ASP A 225 -1.82 6.52 12.80
N MET A 226 -2.50 6.05 11.77
CA MET A 226 -3.79 6.58 11.32
C MET A 226 -4.83 6.70 12.45
N ASP A 227 -4.93 5.71 13.33
CA ASP A 227 -5.94 5.69 14.41
C ASP A 227 -5.68 6.79 15.46
N ASP A 228 -4.41 7.13 15.70
CA ASP A 228 -4.01 8.14 16.69
C ASP A 228 -4.13 9.57 16.14
N ILE A 229 -3.83 9.76 14.85
CA ILE A 229 -3.84 11.09 14.21
C ILE A 229 -5.23 11.50 13.69
N ASN A 230 -6.11 10.54 13.37
CA ASN A 230 -7.42 10.84 12.79
C ASN A 230 -8.29 11.78 13.64
N PRO A 231 -8.34 11.66 14.99
CA PRO A 231 -9.06 12.61 15.85
C PRO A 231 -8.48 14.03 15.83
N GLU A 232 -7.23 14.21 15.39
CA GLU A 232 -6.57 15.52 15.36
C GLU A 232 -6.93 16.37 14.14
N PHE A 233 -7.36 15.79 13.01
CA PHE A 233 -7.57 16.55 11.78
C PHE A 233 -8.58 17.69 11.92
N ALA A 234 -9.54 17.59 12.84
CA ALA A 234 -10.51 18.67 13.09
C ALA A 234 -9.88 19.98 13.63
N ARG A 235 -8.65 19.91 14.14
CA ARG A 235 -7.86 21.08 14.60
C ARG A 235 -6.61 21.33 13.75
N THR A 236 -6.43 20.59 12.66
CA THR A 236 -5.31 20.76 11.74
C THR A 236 -5.64 21.83 10.71
N ASP A 237 -4.78 22.84 10.60
CA ASP A 237 -4.95 23.95 9.66
C ASP A 237 -4.69 23.49 8.22
N VAL A 238 -3.61 22.72 8.01
CA VAL A 238 -3.24 22.22 6.67
C VAL A 238 -2.89 20.74 6.69
N ALA A 239 -3.61 19.94 5.90
CA ALA A 239 -3.24 18.57 5.55
C ALA A 239 -2.47 18.53 4.22
N LEU A 240 -1.18 18.20 4.28
CA LEU A 240 -0.30 18.13 3.12
C LEU A 240 -0.20 16.69 2.60
N VAL A 241 -0.99 16.35 1.58
CA VAL A 241 -1.04 15.01 1.00
C VAL A 241 0.00 14.86 -0.11
N VAL A 242 1.06 14.08 0.15
CA VAL A 242 2.19 13.96 -0.78
C VAL A 242 2.17 12.62 -1.50
N GLY A 243 1.60 12.59 -2.72
CA GLY A 243 1.60 11.40 -3.56
C GLY A 243 0.75 10.24 -3.02
N ALA A 244 -0.21 10.53 -2.14
CA ALA A 244 -1.24 9.60 -1.69
C ALA A 244 -2.55 9.83 -2.47
N ASN A 245 -3.34 8.76 -2.66
CA ASN A 245 -4.64 8.85 -3.32
C ASN A 245 -5.68 7.97 -2.61
N ASP A 246 -5.57 6.65 -2.72
CA ASP A 246 -6.61 5.75 -2.21
C ASP A 246 -6.75 5.82 -0.68
N VAL A 247 -5.64 6.00 0.04
CA VAL A 247 -5.58 6.09 1.52
C VAL A 247 -6.16 7.39 2.08
N THR A 248 -6.48 8.36 1.23
CA THR A 248 -7.15 9.62 1.59
C THR A 248 -8.49 9.79 0.87
N ASN A 249 -9.01 8.74 0.23
CA ASN A 249 -10.21 8.82 -0.61
C ASN A 249 -11.51 8.70 0.22
N PRO A 250 -12.33 9.76 0.36
CA PRO A 250 -13.54 9.74 1.18
C PRO A 250 -14.60 8.76 0.71
N ALA A 251 -14.54 8.31 -0.56
CA ALA A 251 -15.45 7.30 -1.11
C ALA A 251 -15.42 5.98 -0.32
N ALA A 252 -14.32 5.70 0.39
CA ALA A 252 -14.24 4.55 1.29
C ALA A 252 -15.28 4.60 2.43
N ARG A 253 -15.69 5.80 2.87
CA ARG A 253 -16.70 5.97 3.94
C ARG A 253 -18.11 6.20 3.40
N SER A 254 -18.24 6.94 2.29
CA SER A 254 -19.54 7.43 1.81
C SER A 254 -20.18 6.56 0.72
N ASP A 255 -19.40 5.90 -0.13
CA ASP A 255 -19.91 5.21 -1.32
C ASP A 255 -19.85 3.69 -1.18
N LYS A 256 -21.01 3.07 -0.91
CA LYS A 256 -21.18 1.61 -0.84
C LYS A 256 -20.85 0.87 -2.14
N GLY A 257 -20.87 1.57 -3.28
CA GLY A 257 -20.52 1.01 -4.60
C GLY A 257 -19.02 1.02 -4.87
N SER A 258 -18.22 1.71 -4.04
CA SER A 258 -16.79 1.86 -4.25
C SER A 258 -16.03 0.56 -3.95
N PRO A 259 -15.04 0.17 -4.78
CA PRO A 259 -14.16 -0.98 -4.52
C PRO A 259 -13.32 -0.89 -3.24
N ILE A 260 -13.25 0.30 -2.64
CA ILE A 260 -12.54 0.58 -1.39
C ILE A 260 -13.51 0.88 -0.23
N TYR A 261 -14.81 0.65 -0.39
CA TYR A 261 -15.78 0.89 0.67
C TYR A 261 -15.43 0.10 1.95
N GLY A 262 -15.48 0.79 3.08
CA GLY A 262 -15.11 0.27 4.41
C GLY A 262 -13.60 0.18 4.68
N MET A 263 -12.74 0.54 3.71
CA MET A 263 -11.31 0.72 3.97
C MET A 263 -11.13 1.88 4.97
N PRO A 264 -10.41 1.68 6.10
CA PRO A 264 -9.97 2.80 6.92
C PRO A 264 -9.17 3.77 6.05
N ILE A 265 -9.34 5.08 6.29
CA ILE A 265 -8.60 6.11 5.56
C ILE A 265 -8.10 7.16 6.55
N ILE A 266 -7.14 7.96 6.09
CA ILE A 266 -6.73 9.16 6.81
C ILE A 266 -7.76 10.25 6.51
N ASP A 267 -8.36 10.80 7.57
CA ASP A 267 -9.47 11.76 7.52
C ASP A 267 -9.02 13.18 7.15
N VAL A 268 -8.21 13.32 6.10
CA VAL A 268 -7.65 14.60 5.65
C VAL A 268 -8.73 15.61 5.29
N ASP A 269 -9.90 15.14 4.87
CA ASP A 269 -11.07 15.98 4.56
C ASP A 269 -11.60 16.75 5.79
N LYS A 270 -11.21 16.37 7.01
CA LYS A 270 -11.59 17.09 8.23
C LYS A 270 -10.69 18.28 8.55
N ALA A 271 -9.54 18.42 7.90
CA ALA A 271 -8.67 19.58 8.05
C ALA A 271 -9.32 20.86 7.49
N GLU A 272 -8.82 22.01 7.93
CA GLU A 272 -9.29 23.32 7.44
C GLU A 272 -8.95 23.50 5.96
N ASN A 273 -7.72 23.19 5.57
CA ASN A 273 -7.26 23.19 4.18
C ASN A 273 -6.54 21.90 3.84
N VAL A 274 -6.72 21.39 2.62
CA VAL A 274 -6.05 20.19 2.11
C VAL A 274 -5.24 20.55 0.88
N ILE A 275 -3.97 20.19 0.85
CA ILE A 275 -3.08 20.42 -0.28
C ILE A 275 -2.62 19.07 -0.81
N VAL A 276 -2.96 18.74 -2.05
CA VAL A 276 -2.63 17.45 -2.66
C VAL A 276 -1.55 17.63 -3.74
N LEU A 277 -0.42 16.95 -3.56
CA LEU A 277 0.68 16.92 -4.51
C LEU A 277 0.59 15.67 -5.39
N LYS A 278 0.36 15.88 -6.69
CA LYS A 278 0.36 14.80 -7.70
C LYS A 278 0.72 15.33 -9.09
N ARG A 279 1.19 14.43 -9.96
CA ARG A 279 1.61 14.81 -11.33
C ARG A 279 0.46 15.14 -12.28
N SER A 280 -0.72 14.54 -12.09
CA SER A 280 -1.88 14.66 -13.00
C SER A 280 -3.15 14.16 -12.31
N MET A 281 -4.31 14.31 -12.92
CA MET A 281 -5.59 13.79 -12.41
C MET A 281 -5.77 12.27 -12.50
N LYS A 282 -4.76 11.51 -12.92
CA LYS A 282 -4.81 10.03 -12.96
C LYS A 282 -5.19 9.43 -11.60
N SER A 283 -5.92 8.32 -11.68
CA SER A 283 -6.36 7.52 -10.54
C SER A 283 -5.21 6.81 -9.84
N GLY A 284 -5.48 6.38 -8.60
CA GLY A 284 -4.55 5.68 -7.73
C GLY A 284 -4.43 4.21 -8.08
N PHE A 285 -4.09 3.39 -7.09
CA PHE A 285 -3.95 1.96 -7.30
C PHE A 285 -5.31 1.32 -7.61
N ALA A 286 -6.36 1.70 -6.87
CA ALA A 286 -7.72 1.18 -7.04
C ALA A 286 -8.37 1.56 -8.38
N GLY A 287 -7.76 2.48 -9.15
CA GLY A 287 -8.27 2.88 -10.46
C GLY A 287 -9.56 3.69 -10.43
N ILE A 288 -9.92 4.23 -9.27
CA ILE A 288 -11.12 5.07 -9.07
C ILE A 288 -10.75 6.55 -8.92
N ASP A 289 -11.73 7.41 -9.18
CA ASP A 289 -11.61 8.83 -8.91
C ASP A 289 -11.73 9.13 -7.42
N ASN A 290 -11.21 10.29 -7.01
CA ASN A 290 -11.16 10.70 -5.61
C ASN A 290 -11.97 11.99 -5.42
N PRO A 291 -13.14 11.92 -4.76
CA PRO A 291 -13.97 13.09 -4.50
C PRO A 291 -13.29 14.19 -3.68
N LEU A 292 -12.22 13.86 -2.93
CA LEU A 292 -11.45 14.84 -2.17
C LEU A 292 -10.93 15.98 -3.05
N TYR A 293 -10.61 15.70 -4.31
CA TYR A 293 -10.02 16.69 -5.23
C TYR A 293 -11.01 17.76 -5.69
N GLU A 294 -12.30 17.51 -5.50
CA GLU A 294 -13.38 18.46 -5.81
C GLU A 294 -13.90 19.17 -4.55
N ASP A 295 -13.38 18.82 -3.37
CA ASP A 295 -13.75 19.48 -2.13
C ASP A 295 -13.29 20.95 -2.16
N PRO A 296 -14.16 21.92 -1.81
CA PRO A 296 -13.80 23.34 -1.80
C PRO A 296 -12.58 23.69 -0.94
N LYS A 297 -12.29 22.90 0.11
CA LYS A 297 -11.14 23.06 1.00
C LYS A 297 -9.86 22.45 0.43
N THR A 298 -9.97 21.67 -0.65
CA THR A 298 -8.84 21.02 -1.29
C THR A 298 -8.27 21.85 -2.43
N ALA A 299 -6.95 21.95 -2.45
CA ALA A 299 -6.19 22.53 -3.53
C ALA A 299 -5.14 21.54 -4.05
N MET A 300 -4.92 21.57 -5.36
CA MET A 300 -3.97 20.71 -6.05
C MET A 300 -2.68 21.46 -6.36
N LEU A 301 -1.54 20.88 -5.99
CA LEU A 301 -0.22 21.31 -6.47
C LEU A 301 0.28 20.30 -7.49
N PHE A 302 0.14 20.64 -8.78
CA PHE A 302 0.54 19.74 -9.86
C PHE A 302 2.05 19.75 -10.08
N GLY A 303 2.64 18.56 -10.10
CA GLY A 303 4.08 18.41 -10.38
C GLY A 303 4.66 17.09 -9.91
N ASP A 304 5.95 16.93 -10.15
CA ASP A 304 6.74 15.90 -9.49
C ASP A 304 6.89 16.24 -8.00
N ALA A 305 6.68 15.28 -7.11
CA ALA A 305 6.59 15.56 -5.67
C ALA A 305 7.88 16.19 -5.12
N LYS A 306 9.05 15.73 -5.57
CA LYS A 306 10.33 16.30 -5.11
C LYS A 306 10.49 17.74 -5.60
N LYS A 307 10.32 17.97 -6.91
CA LYS A 307 10.45 19.31 -7.49
C LYS A 307 9.47 20.31 -6.90
N SER A 308 8.21 19.88 -6.66
CA SER A 308 7.19 20.73 -6.07
C SER A 308 7.52 21.09 -4.62
N ILE A 309 7.96 20.13 -3.80
CA ILE A 309 8.37 20.42 -2.41
C ILE A 309 9.63 21.27 -2.38
N ASP A 310 10.61 21.04 -3.26
CA ASP A 310 11.82 21.87 -3.35
C ASP A 310 11.48 23.33 -3.70
N ALA A 311 10.50 23.55 -4.58
CA ALA A 311 10.00 24.88 -4.91
C ALA A 311 9.29 25.53 -3.71
N VAL A 312 8.46 24.78 -2.98
CA VAL A 312 7.82 25.25 -1.74
C VAL A 312 8.88 25.60 -0.70
N ASN A 313 9.93 24.78 -0.53
CA ASN A 313 11.05 25.05 0.37
C ASN A 313 11.76 26.37 0.02
N ALA A 314 11.99 26.63 -1.26
CA ALA A 314 12.58 27.88 -1.72
C ALA A 314 11.71 29.09 -1.36
N ALA A 315 10.40 29.00 -1.61
CA ALA A 315 9.44 30.05 -1.30
C ALA A 315 9.32 30.31 0.21
N VAL A 316 9.24 29.25 1.04
CA VAL A 316 9.19 29.37 2.51
C VAL A 316 10.46 30.03 3.05
N LYS A 317 11.64 29.83 2.44
CA LYS A 317 12.89 30.49 2.88
C LYS A 317 12.92 31.99 2.60
N THR A 318 12.18 32.46 1.59
CA THR A 318 12.14 33.87 1.19
C THR A 318 11.09 34.71 1.91
N MET A 319 10.20 34.06 2.68
CA MET A 319 9.16 34.71 3.50
C MET A 319 9.66 35.04 4.90
#